data_AF-A0A958J986-F1
#
_entry.id   AF-A0A958J986-F1
#
_cell.length_a   1.000
_cell.length_b   1.000
_cell.length_c   1.000
_cell.angle_alpha   90.00
_cell.angle_beta   90.00
_cell.angle_gamma   90.00
#
_symmetry.space_group_name_H-M   'P 1'
#
loop_
_entity.id
_entity.type
_entity.pdbx_description
1 polymer ?
#
loop_
_entity_poly.entity_id
_entity_poly.type
_entity_poly.pdbx_seq_one_letter_code
_entity_poly.pdbx_strand_id
1 'polypeptide(L)'
;FLSREVIPTSVKFRNAQYYPNYYNHLIGGGFTYRALADWYRYHQFPQPRIWAFTSWFAYHFLNEVVENNRYSGPNVDPISDFYVFNTAGFILFSFDKVAGFFANTLNMRDWSFMPAIDPWLGSIENNGQNFMTRIKLPYVRNLSLMYHWGTHGMYGLSYHRKRGNTYSLAGGLVVKDLVEIKDDGSGHGVRELTATLVWTAGVFWDHDNSLMASLILSGTKGYKARLNIYPGVVKLGKFSPGFFLNLRKDNQMVLGLHYMLPVGLGRRVR
;
A
#
# COMPACT_ATOMS: atom_id res chain seq x y z
N PHE A 1 -9.59 20.70 11.09
CA PHE A 1 -10.29 19.52 10.55
C PHE A 1 -10.55 19.66 9.05
N LEU A 2 -11.61 20.34 8.60
CA LEU A 2 -11.97 20.42 7.16
C LEU A 2 -10.85 20.94 6.25
N SER A 3 -10.14 22.01 6.62
CA SER A 3 -9.07 22.61 5.81
C SER A 3 -7.72 21.86 5.84
N ARG A 4 -7.57 20.86 6.71
CA ARG A 4 -6.29 20.15 6.96
C ARG A 4 -6.34 18.68 6.54
N GLU A 5 -7.44 18.01 6.87
CA GLU A 5 -7.66 16.58 6.58
C GLU A 5 -8.49 16.35 5.32
N VAL A 6 -9.44 17.25 5.02
CA VAL A 6 -10.48 17.01 4.00
C VAL A 6 -10.30 17.86 2.75
N ILE A 7 -9.84 19.09 2.85
CA ILE A 7 -9.70 20.01 1.71
C ILE A 7 -8.23 20.37 1.57
N PRO A 8 -7.59 20.13 0.41
CA PRO A 8 -6.20 20.51 0.18
C PRO A 8 -6.08 22.03 0.09
N THR A 9 -5.81 22.70 1.21
CA THR A 9 -5.65 24.15 1.28
C THR A 9 -4.22 24.63 0.95
N SER A 10 -3.27 23.70 0.76
CA SER A 10 -1.87 24.01 0.47
C SER A 10 -1.20 22.88 -0.32
N VAL A 11 -0.41 23.26 -1.35
CA VAL A 11 0.43 22.33 -2.16
C VAL A 11 1.82 22.12 -1.52
N LYS A 12 2.10 22.75 -0.37
CA LYS A 12 3.38 22.58 0.33
C LYS A 12 3.43 21.18 0.97
N PHE A 13 4.41 20.38 0.55
CA PHE A 13 4.64 19.00 1.03
C PHE A 13 4.69 18.83 2.57
N ARG A 14 5.07 19.87 3.32
CA ARG A 14 5.05 19.85 4.80
C ARG A 14 3.64 19.78 5.42
N ASN A 15 2.60 20.17 4.67
CA ASN A 15 1.20 20.17 5.12
C ASN A 15 0.33 19.20 4.29
N ALA A 16 0.95 18.19 3.66
CA ALA A 16 0.26 17.23 2.80
C ALA A 16 -0.36 16.05 3.60
N GLN A 17 -0.86 16.31 4.80
CA GLN A 17 -1.50 15.31 5.68
C GLN A 17 -2.74 14.68 5.04
N TYR A 18 -3.43 15.41 4.17
CA TYR A 18 -4.53 14.89 3.35
C TYR A 18 -4.09 13.81 2.34
N TYR A 19 -2.80 13.73 1.98
CA TYR A 19 -2.35 12.89 0.86
C TYR A 19 -2.62 11.39 1.08
N PRO A 20 -2.26 10.78 2.23
CA PRO A 20 -2.67 9.42 2.56
C PRO A 20 -4.19 9.24 2.57
N ASN A 21 -4.97 10.20 3.09
CA ASN A 21 -6.44 10.09 3.16
C ASN A 21 -7.07 9.93 1.76
N TYR A 22 -6.61 10.73 0.79
CA TYR A 22 -7.10 10.62 -0.59
C TYR A 22 -6.58 9.37 -1.31
N TYR A 23 -5.30 9.04 -1.19
CA TYR A 23 -4.69 7.98 -1.98
C TYR A 23 -4.85 6.58 -1.36
N ASN A 24 -4.68 6.45 -0.05
CA ASN A 24 -4.79 5.18 0.66
C ASN A 24 -6.23 4.89 1.06
N HIS A 25 -6.92 5.81 1.74
CA HIS A 25 -8.26 5.53 2.26
C HIS A 25 -9.35 5.64 1.18
N LEU A 26 -9.41 6.76 0.46
CA LEU A 26 -10.43 6.95 -0.59
C LEU A 26 -10.18 6.05 -1.82
N ILE A 27 -9.03 6.21 -2.48
CA ILE A 27 -8.73 5.46 -3.72
C ILE A 27 -8.34 4.02 -3.38
N GLY A 28 -7.36 3.82 -2.49
CA GLY A 28 -6.88 2.49 -2.11
C GLY A 28 -7.93 1.63 -1.39
N GLY A 29 -8.65 2.21 -0.42
CA GLY A 29 -9.71 1.53 0.33
C GLY A 29 -10.89 1.18 -0.58
N GLY A 30 -11.35 2.13 -1.40
CA GLY A 30 -12.39 1.88 -2.39
C GLY A 30 -12.01 0.80 -3.41
N PHE A 31 -10.77 0.86 -3.94
CA PHE A 31 -10.23 -0.18 -4.82
C PHE A 31 -10.20 -1.55 -4.13
N THR A 32 -9.75 -1.62 -2.87
CA THR A 32 -9.67 -2.87 -2.10
C THR A 32 -11.06 -3.47 -1.90
N TYR A 33 -12.07 -2.66 -1.53
CA TYR A 33 -13.45 -3.10 -1.47
C TYR A 33 -13.92 -3.70 -2.81
N ARG A 34 -13.67 -3.00 -3.93
CA ARG A 34 -14.08 -3.49 -5.24
C ARG A 34 -13.39 -4.80 -5.62
N ALA A 35 -12.09 -4.90 -5.36
CA ALA A 35 -11.31 -6.10 -5.61
C ALA A 35 -11.85 -7.29 -4.81
N LEU A 36 -12.20 -7.09 -3.53
CA LEU A 36 -12.85 -8.12 -2.71
C LEU A 36 -14.22 -8.51 -3.25
N ALA A 37 -15.05 -7.55 -3.67
CA ALA A 37 -16.36 -7.83 -4.24
C ALA A 37 -16.25 -8.66 -5.54
N ASP A 38 -15.27 -8.33 -6.39
CA ASP A 38 -14.99 -9.09 -7.61
C ASP A 38 -14.43 -10.48 -7.29
N TRP A 39 -13.57 -10.62 -6.28
CA TRP A 39 -13.06 -11.91 -5.81
C TRP A 39 -14.16 -12.81 -5.26
N TYR A 40 -15.01 -12.31 -4.36
CA TYR A 40 -16.13 -13.07 -3.79
C TYR A 40 -17.14 -13.47 -4.87
N ARG A 41 -17.40 -12.58 -5.82
CA ARG A 41 -18.27 -12.87 -6.97
C ARG A 41 -17.69 -13.97 -7.86
N TYR A 42 -16.39 -13.90 -8.16
CA TYR A 42 -15.70 -14.92 -8.95
C TYR A 42 -15.74 -16.30 -8.27
N HIS A 43 -15.61 -16.35 -6.94
CA HIS A 43 -15.70 -17.57 -6.15
C HIS A 43 -17.15 -17.94 -5.75
N GLN A 44 -18.15 -17.30 -6.35
CA GLN A 44 -19.57 -17.62 -6.17
C GLN A 44 -20.07 -17.55 -4.72
N PHE A 45 -19.50 -16.68 -3.89
CA PHE A 45 -20.01 -16.44 -2.54
C PHE A 45 -21.41 -15.82 -2.60
N PRO A 46 -22.33 -16.20 -1.71
CA PRO A 46 -23.64 -15.57 -1.62
C PRO A 46 -23.48 -14.11 -1.18
N GLN A 47 -24.18 -13.18 -1.83
CA GLN A 47 -24.09 -11.73 -1.52
C GLN A 47 -22.64 -11.20 -1.49
N PRO A 48 -21.90 -11.25 -2.61
CA PRO A 48 -20.46 -10.97 -2.64
C PRO A 48 -20.09 -9.56 -2.16
N ARG A 49 -20.99 -8.59 -2.32
CA ARG A 49 -20.79 -7.22 -1.83
C ARG A 49 -20.85 -7.11 -0.31
N ILE A 50 -21.68 -7.91 0.35
CA ILE A 50 -21.78 -7.93 1.83
C ILE A 50 -20.48 -8.52 2.40
N TRP A 51 -20.03 -9.65 1.87
CA TRP A 51 -18.74 -10.24 2.27
C TRP A 51 -17.58 -9.28 2.03
N ALA A 52 -17.53 -8.63 0.87
CA ALA A 52 -16.53 -7.63 0.58
C ALA A 52 -16.53 -6.48 1.57
N PHE A 53 -17.71 -5.93 1.88
CA PHE A 53 -17.86 -4.87 2.87
C PHE A 53 -17.39 -5.32 4.26
N THR A 54 -17.80 -6.50 4.71
CA THR A 54 -17.40 -7.02 6.03
C THR A 54 -15.89 -7.20 6.15
N SER A 55 -15.26 -7.83 5.16
CA SER A 55 -13.81 -8.03 5.14
C SER A 55 -13.04 -6.71 5.06
N TRP A 56 -13.51 -5.81 4.21
CA TRP A 56 -12.96 -4.46 4.07
C TRP A 56 -13.07 -3.65 5.36
N PHE A 57 -14.25 -3.65 5.99
CA PHE A 57 -14.50 -2.94 7.25
C PHE A 57 -13.61 -3.49 8.37
N ALA A 58 -13.56 -4.82 8.52
CA ALA A 58 -12.71 -5.47 9.51
C ALA A 58 -11.24 -5.12 9.31
N TYR A 59 -10.75 -5.13 8.06
CA TYR A 59 -9.39 -4.73 7.72
C TYR A 59 -9.08 -3.30 8.15
N HIS A 60 -9.87 -2.33 7.69
CA HIS A 60 -9.64 -0.91 8.04
C HIS A 60 -9.76 -0.69 9.55
N PHE A 61 -10.68 -1.38 10.22
CA PHE A 61 -10.90 -1.20 11.66
C PHE A 61 -9.70 -1.67 12.46
N LEU A 62 -9.20 -2.86 12.13
CA LEU A 62 -7.99 -3.39 12.75
C LEU A 62 -6.77 -2.53 12.43
N ASN A 63 -6.68 -1.98 11.22
CA ASN A 63 -5.59 -1.08 10.85
C ASN A 63 -5.61 0.19 11.71
N GLU A 64 -6.77 0.85 11.87
CA GLU A 64 -6.89 2.03 12.75
C GLU A 64 -6.58 1.71 14.22
N VAL A 65 -7.01 0.54 14.72
CA VAL A 65 -6.66 0.11 16.09
C VAL A 65 -5.15 -0.03 16.26
N VAL A 66 -4.45 -0.58 15.25
CA VAL A 66 -2.99 -0.71 15.25
C VAL A 66 -2.30 0.66 15.15
N GLU A 67 -2.81 1.55 14.30
CA GLU A 67 -2.25 2.89 14.10
C GLU A 67 -2.47 3.83 15.30
N ASN A 68 -3.65 3.74 15.95
CA ASN A 68 -3.94 4.49 17.18
C ASN A 68 -3.08 4.01 18.36
N ASN A 69 -2.67 2.74 18.38
CA ASN A 69 -1.77 2.15 19.38
C ASN A 69 -2.26 2.44 20.83
N ARG A 70 -1.38 2.81 21.76
CA ARG A 70 -1.72 3.12 23.16
C ARG A 70 -2.21 4.56 23.38
N TYR A 71 -2.52 5.31 22.33
CA TYR A 71 -2.95 6.70 22.48
C TYR A 71 -4.34 6.77 23.13
N SER A 72 -4.46 7.62 24.15
CA SER A 72 -5.71 7.93 24.85
C SER A 72 -5.89 9.44 24.85
N GLY A 73 -6.87 9.93 24.09
CA GLY A 73 -7.17 11.34 23.87
C GLY A 73 -8.00 11.53 22.61
N PRO A 74 -8.50 12.75 22.32
CA PRO A 74 -9.17 13.04 21.06
C PRO A 74 -8.22 12.78 19.89
N ASN A 75 -8.62 11.89 18.97
CA ASN A 75 -7.93 11.62 17.71
C ASN A 75 -8.92 11.78 16.57
N VAL A 76 -8.68 12.74 15.69
CA VAL A 76 -9.58 13.05 14.56
C VAL A 76 -9.25 12.24 13.32
N ASP A 77 -8.05 11.63 13.25
CA ASP A 77 -7.58 10.88 12.07
C ASP A 77 -8.47 9.65 11.81
N PRO A 78 -8.76 8.76 12.79
CA PRO A 78 -9.62 7.60 12.54
C PRO A 78 -11.05 7.98 12.15
N ILE A 79 -11.55 9.15 12.60
CA ILE A 79 -12.87 9.65 12.25
C ILE A 79 -12.87 10.10 10.79
N SER A 80 -11.85 10.86 10.38
CA SER A 80 -11.65 11.29 8.99
C SER A 80 -11.55 10.07 8.07
N ASP A 81 -10.73 9.10 8.43
CA ASP A 81 -10.47 7.92 7.62
C ASP A 81 -11.72 7.06 7.46
N PHE A 82 -12.42 6.72 8.55
CA PHE A 82 -13.62 5.88 8.47
C PHE A 82 -14.82 6.58 7.84
N TYR A 83 -15.22 7.72 8.41
CA TYR A 83 -16.52 8.32 8.09
C TYR A 83 -16.49 9.14 6.81
N VAL A 84 -15.31 9.64 6.41
CA VAL A 84 -15.17 10.46 5.20
C VAL A 84 -14.55 9.65 4.09
N PHE A 85 -13.26 9.30 4.19
CA PHE A 85 -12.50 8.83 3.04
C PHE A 85 -12.80 7.37 2.68
N ASN A 86 -12.82 6.46 3.65
CA ASN A 86 -13.18 5.06 3.43
C ASN A 86 -14.64 4.94 2.95
N THR A 87 -15.55 5.67 3.59
CA THR A 87 -16.98 5.68 3.19
C THR A 87 -17.16 6.24 1.78
N ALA A 88 -16.54 7.37 1.46
CA ALA A 88 -16.58 7.93 0.11
C ALA A 88 -15.92 6.99 -0.91
N GLY A 89 -14.84 6.30 -0.53
CA GLY A 89 -14.12 5.35 -1.38
C GLY A 89 -14.97 4.14 -1.72
N PHE A 90 -15.61 3.57 -0.71
CA PHE A 90 -16.60 2.49 -0.84
C PHE A 90 -17.75 2.88 -1.79
N ILE A 91 -18.33 4.08 -1.61
CA ILE A 91 -19.40 4.58 -2.49
C ILE A 91 -18.88 4.75 -3.91
N LEU A 92 -17.74 5.44 -4.07
CA LEU A 92 -17.15 5.77 -5.36
C LEU A 92 -16.82 4.51 -6.19
N PHE A 93 -16.26 3.48 -5.56
CA PHE A 93 -15.90 2.22 -6.21
C PHE A 93 -17.06 1.20 -6.31
N SER A 94 -18.23 1.53 -5.75
CA SER A 94 -19.45 0.78 -6.02
C SER A 94 -20.00 1.03 -7.44
N PHE A 95 -19.50 2.06 -8.15
CA PHE A 95 -19.86 2.35 -9.53
C PHE A 95 -18.90 1.69 -10.53
N ASP A 96 -19.45 0.88 -11.45
CA ASP A 96 -18.65 0.12 -12.43
C ASP A 96 -17.80 1.00 -13.36
N LYS A 97 -18.27 2.20 -13.71
CA LYS A 97 -17.52 3.14 -14.56
C LYS A 97 -16.24 3.62 -13.88
N VAL A 98 -16.31 3.92 -12.59
CA VAL A 98 -15.15 4.33 -11.79
C VAL A 98 -14.19 3.15 -11.69
N ALA A 99 -14.66 1.98 -11.26
CA ALA A 99 -13.84 0.78 -11.16
C ALA A 99 -13.16 0.45 -12.51
N GLY A 100 -13.90 0.53 -13.61
CA GLY A 100 -13.40 0.31 -14.97
C GLY A 100 -12.36 1.35 -15.40
N PHE A 101 -12.51 2.62 -15.03
CA PHE A 101 -11.50 3.64 -15.28
C PHE A 101 -10.18 3.30 -14.56
N PHE A 102 -10.23 3.01 -13.27
CA PHE A 102 -9.03 2.64 -12.51
C PHE A 102 -8.42 1.32 -13.02
N ALA A 103 -9.22 0.31 -13.31
CA ALA A 103 -8.76 -1.00 -13.75
C ALA A 103 -8.16 -1.00 -15.16
N ASN A 104 -8.79 -0.30 -16.12
CA ASN A 104 -8.49 -0.39 -17.55
C ASN A 104 -7.76 0.83 -18.11
N THR A 105 -8.01 2.03 -17.57
CA THR A 105 -7.35 3.26 -18.02
C THR A 105 -6.07 3.49 -17.23
N LEU A 106 -6.19 3.50 -15.90
CA LEU A 106 -5.05 3.70 -15.01
C LEU A 106 -4.30 2.41 -14.67
N ASN A 107 -4.77 1.25 -15.14
CA ASN A 107 -4.17 -0.06 -14.86
C ASN A 107 -3.81 -0.25 -13.38
N MET A 108 -4.72 0.17 -12.48
CA MET A 108 -4.50 0.13 -11.04
C MET A 108 -4.41 -1.31 -10.53
N ARG A 109 -3.39 -1.63 -9.73
CA ARG A 109 -3.18 -2.95 -9.13
C ARG A 109 -2.75 -2.84 -7.67
N ASP A 110 -3.11 -3.88 -6.91
CA ASP A 110 -2.57 -4.12 -5.58
C ASP A 110 -1.19 -4.76 -5.71
N TRP A 111 -0.15 -4.04 -5.28
CA TRP A 111 1.24 -4.45 -5.23
C TRP A 111 1.74 -4.48 -3.77
N SER A 112 0.85 -4.82 -2.85
CA SER A 112 1.17 -4.98 -1.44
C SER A 112 2.20 -6.08 -1.22
N PHE A 113 2.91 -5.97 -0.10
CA PHE A 113 3.94 -6.95 0.27
C PHE A 113 3.31 -8.21 0.84
N MET A 114 4.13 -9.27 0.97
CA MET A 114 3.71 -10.53 1.58
C MET A 114 3.96 -10.48 3.10
N PRO A 115 2.95 -10.23 3.94
CA PRO A 115 3.14 -10.18 5.38
C PRO A 115 3.55 -11.56 5.90
N ALA A 116 4.40 -11.58 6.92
CA ALA A 116 4.81 -12.81 7.57
C ALA A 116 4.93 -12.62 9.07
N ILE A 117 4.64 -13.66 9.83
CA ILE A 117 4.82 -13.68 11.28
C ILE A 117 6.21 -14.25 11.58
N ASP A 118 6.97 -13.57 12.44
CA ASP A 118 8.11 -14.15 13.15
C ASP A 118 7.61 -14.68 14.50
N PRO A 119 7.37 -15.99 14.65
CA PRO A 119 6.75 -16.54 15.86
C PRO A 119 7.69 -16.51 17.08
N TRP A 120 8.99 -16.28 16.90
CA TRP A 120 9.94 -16.18 18.01
C TRP A 120 10.01 -14.78 18.59
N LEU A 121 9.87 -13.77 17.74
CA LEU A 121 9.87 -12.37 18.17
C LEU A 121 8.46 -11.83 18.40
N GLY A 122 7.42 -12.56 18.00
CA GLY A 122 6.04 -12.12 18.08
C GLY A 122 5.78 -10.89 17.20
N SER A 123 6.50 -10.75 16.09
CA SER A 123 6.43 -9.58 15.20
C SER A 123 5.85 -9.93 13.84
N ILE A 124 5.10 -9.00 13.26
CA ILE A 124 4.73 -9.04 11.85
C ILE A 124 5.83 -8.34 11.06
N GLU A 125 6.34 -9.02 10.05
CA GLU A 125 7.40 -8.55 9.17
C GLU A 125 6.91 -8.49 7.73
N ASN A 126 7.57 -7.67 6.91
CA ASN A 126 7.27 -7.49 5.49
C ASN A 126 5.81 -7.12 5.17
N ASN A 127 5.07 -6.53 6.13
CA ASN A 127 3.77 -5.95 5.86
C ASN A 127 3.90 -4.59 5.16
N GLY A 128 2.83 -4.19 4.48
CA GLY A 128 2.68 -2.88 3.87
C GLY A 128 1.76 -2.92 2.66
N GLN A 129 0.74 -2.07 2.70
CA GLN A 129 -0.19 -1.91 1.60
C GLN A 129 0.42 -0.99 0.55
N ASN A 130 0.40 -1.44 -0.71
CA ASN A 130 0.86 -0.61 -1.82
C ASN A 130 0.00 -0.83 -3.06
N PHE A 131 -0.13 0.23 -3.83
CA PHE A 131 -0.85 0.24 -5.08
C PHE A 131 0.03 0.80 -6.17
N MET A 132 -0.27 0.40 -7.40
CA MET A 132 0.38 0.91 -8.59
C MET A 132 -0.67 1.30 -9.62
N THR A 133 -0.46 2.41 -10.31
CA THR A 133 -1.15 2.78 -11.57
C THR A 133 -0.13 2.94 -12.69
N ARG A 134 -0.59 2.65 -13.92
CA ARG A 134 0.14 2.85 -15.16
C ARG A 134 -0.74 3.48 -16.23
N ILE A 135 -0.24 4.55 -16.84
CA ILE A 135 -0.86 5.22 -17.98
C ILE A 135 0.09 5.11 -19.18
N LYS A 136 -0.41 4.56 -20.29
CA LYS A 136 0.37 4.41 -21.53
C LYS A 136 0.73 5.78 -22.10
N LEU A 137 1.98 5.93 -22.54
CA LEU A 137 2.42 7.16 -23.19
C LEU A 137 1.99 7.15 -24.67
N PRO A 138 1.35 8.21 -25.17
CA PRO A 138 0.73 8.22 -26.51
C PRO A 138 1.70 7.99 -27.66
N TYR A 139 2.97 8.38 -27.50
CA TYR A 139 3.98 8.33 -28.58
C TYR A 139 5.03 7.24 -28.40
N VAL A 140 4.97 6.45 -27.31
CA VAL A 140 5.97 5.43 -27.00
C VAL A 140 5.27 4.11 -26.71
N ARG A 141 5.15 3.26 -27.74
CA ARG A 141 4.29 2.06 -27.75
C ARG A 141 4.52 1.05 -26.62
N ASN A 142 5.70 1.06 -26.00
CA ASN A 142 6.10 0.11 -24.96
C ASN A 142 6.41 0.78 -23.63
N LEU A 143 6.03 2.04 -23.42
CA LEU A 143 6.35 2.77 -22.21
C LEU A 143 5.07 3.34 -21.58
N SER A 144 4.96 3.16 -20.26
CA SER A 144 3.91 3.77 -19.45
C SER A 144 4.53 4.60 -18.33
N LEU A 145 3.89 5.71 -17.99
CA LEU A 145 4.14 6.41 -16.74
C LEU A 145 3.56 5.57 -15.60
N MET A 146 4.34 5.33 -14.57
CA MET A 146 3.95 4.56 -13.39
C MET A 146 3.89 5.46 -12.17
N TYR A 147 2.87 5.24 -11.35
CA TYR A 147 2.83 5.75 -9.98
C TYR A 147 2.61 4.62 -8.99
N HIS A 148 3.48 4.52 -7.99
CA HIS A 148 3.39 3.56 -6.90
C HIS A 148 3.23 4.32 -5.58
N TRP A 149 2.24 3.94 -4.77
CA TRP A 149 1.95 4.60 -3.49
C TRP A 149 1.50 3.58 -2.45
N GLY A 150 1.25 4.06 -1.22
CA GLY A 150 0.97 3.26 -0.05
C GLY A 150 2.04 3.54 0.99
N THR A 151 2.82 2.51 1.34
CA THR A 151 3.99 2.67 2.22
C THR A 151 5.16 3.44 1.59
N HIS A 152 5.22 3.52 0.26
CA HIS A 152 6.25 4.27 -0.49
C HIS A 152 5.62 5.05 -1.64
N GLY A 153 5.88 6.35 -1.76
CA GLY A 153 5.47 7.17 -2.90
C GLY A 153 6.58 7.27 -3.95
N MET A 154 6.37 6.71 -5.14
CA MET A 154 7.36 6.65 -6.22
C MET A 154 6.72 6.88 -7.59
N TYR A 155 7.34 7.72 -8.41
CA TYR A 155 7.02 7.88 -9.82
C TYR A 155 8.08 7.21 -10.66
N GLY A 156 7.68 6.66 -11.80
CA GLY A 156 8.58 5.86 -12.62
C GLY A 156 8.08 5.61 -14.02
N LEU A 157 8.81 4.75 -14.70
CA LEU A 157 8.48 4.28 -16.03
C LEU A 157 8.38 2.77 -16.03
N SER A 158 7.43 2.26 -16.80
CA SER A 158 7.21 0.83 -17.02
C SER A 158 7.42 0.50 -18.49
N TYR A 159 8.38 -0.39 -18.77
CA TYR A 159 8.68 -0.89 -20.09
C TYR A 159 7.99 -2.23 -20.34
N HIS A 160 7.08 -2.25 -21.29
CA HIS A 160 6.32 -3.43 -21.70
C HIS A 160 7.11 -4.26 -22.73
N ARG A 161 7.35 -5.53 -22.38
CA ARG A 161 8.00 -6.51 -23.25
C ARG A 161 6.96 -7.50 -23.78
N LYS A 162 7.37 -8.30 -24.78
CA LYS A 162 6.55 -9.39 -25.32
C LYS A 162 6.18 -10.40 -24.22
N ARG A 163 5.09 -11.13 -24.45
CA ARG A 163 4.58 -12.20 -23.56
C ARG A 163 4.20 -11.69 -22.17
N GLY A 164 3.51 -10.57 -22.06
CA GLY A 164 2.93 -10.09 -20.79
C GLY A 164 3.90 -9.50 -19.77
N ASN A 165 5.21 -9.53 -20.02
CA ASN A 165 6.21 -9.05 -19.05
C ASN A 165 6.35 -7.54 -19.09
N THR A 166 6.34 -6.90 -17.93
CA THR A 166 6.65 -5.48 -17.78
C THR A 166 7.71 -5.29 -16.70
N TYR A 167 8.70 -4.43 -16.98
CA TYR A 167 9.74 -4.04 -16.03
C TYR A 167 9.57 -2.57 -15.70
N SER A 168 9.62 -2.22 -14.42
CA SER A 168 9.42 -0.84 -13.99
C SER A 168 10.57 -0.36 -13.12
N LEU A 169 10.96 0.90 -13.31
CA LEU A 169 11.92 1.60 -12.48
C LEU A 169 11.26 2.88 -11.96
N ALA A 170 11.31 3.08 -10.65
CA ALA A 170 10.68 4.22 -10.00
C ALA A 170 11.57 4.82 -8.91
N GLY A 171 11.43 6.13 -8.70
CA GLY A 171 12.11 6.88 -7.64
C GLY A 171 11.13 7.83 -6.97
N GLY A 172 11.38 8.15 -5.70
CA GLY A 172 10.51 9.06 -4.96
C GLY A 172 10.91 9.22 -3.51
N LEU A 173 9.91 9.47 -2.67
CA LEU A 173 10.08 9.84 -1.27
C LEU A 173 9.20 8.97 -0.37
N VAL A 174 9.69 8.69 0.84
CA VAL A 174 8.94 8.00 1.91
C VAL A 174 9.08 8.77 3.22
N VAL A 175 8.04 8.72 4.04
CA VAL A 175 8.05 9.33 5.38
C VAL A 175 8.94 8.51 6.31
N LYS A 176 9.89 9.17 6.96
CA LYS A 176 10.87 8.59 7.90
C LYS A 176 10.38 8.66 9.35
N ASP A 177 9.86 9.81 9.74
CA ASP A 177 9.35 10.09 11.08
C ASP A 177 8.11 10.96 10.96
N LEU A 178 7.07 10.58 11.71
CA LEU A 178 5.90 11.40 11.99
C LEU A 178 6.20 12.10 13.33
N VAL A 179 6.55 13.38 13.28
CA VAL A 179 6.90 14.18 14.46
C VAL A 179 5.66 14.88 14.97
N GLU A 180 5.30 14.64 16.23
CA GLU A 180 4.21 15.34 16.88
C GLU A 180 4.55 16.83 17.03
N ILE A 181 3.81 17.73 16.37
CA ILE A 181 3.88 19.16 16.62
C ILE A 181 3.18 19.37 17.96
N LYS A 182 3.95 19.75 18.98
CA LYS A 182 3.39 20.24 20.23
C LYS A 182 2.74 21.59 19.97
N ASP A 183 1.45 21.65 20.29
CA ASP A 183 0.58 22.81 20.42
C ASP A 183 1.35 24.11 20.71
N ASP A 184 1.15 25.13 19.86
CA ASP A 184 1.76 26.46 19.93
C ASP A 184 1.12 27.37 21.01
N GLY A 185 0.58 26.76 22.06
CA GLY A 185 -0.01 27.46 23.20
C GLY A 185 -1.48 27.85 22.99
N SER A 186 -2.18 27.25 22.02
CA SER A 186 -3.59 27.57 21.71
C SER A 186 -4.62 26.65 22.39
N GLY A 187 -4.20 25.77 23.31
CA GLY A 187 -5.10 25.11 24.27
C GLY A 187 -6.05 24.08 23.66
N HIS A 188 -5.79 23.64 22.43
CA HIS A 188 -6.58 22.63 21.74
C HIS A 188 -5.65 21.49 21.35
N GLY A 189 -5.34 20.63 22.32
CA GLY A 189 -4.43 19.49 22.21
C GLY A 189 -4.86 18.42 21.21
N VAL A 190 -4.65 18.71 19.92
CA VAL A 190 -4.81 17.77 18.81
C VAL A 190 -3.42 17.33 18.37
N ARG A 191 -3.22 16.01 18.28
CA ARG A 191 -1.97 15.42 17.79
C ARG A 191 -1.77 15.79 16.32
N GLU A 192 -0.71 16.53 16.02
CA GLU A 192 -0.35 16.91 14.65
C GLU A 192 0.95 16.23 14.24
N LEU A 193 1.02 15.53 13.11
CA LEU A 193 2.24 14.83 12.68
C LEU A 193 2.92 15.53 11.48
N THR A 194 4.17 15.97 11.64
CA THR A 194 5.03 16.46 10.55
C THR A 194 5.92 15.35 10.02
N ALA A 195 5.91 15.14 8.70
CA ALA A 195 6.69 14.10 8.03
C ALA A 195 8.11 14.57 7.66
N THR A 196 9.15 13.87 8.13
CA THR A 196 10.49 13.97 7.50
C THR A 196 10.55 13.02 6.31
N LEU A 197 10.87 13.51 5.11
CA LEU A 197 10.94 12.69 3.90
C LEU A 197 12.37 12.20 3.64
N VAL A 198 12.50 10.96 3.17
CA VAL A 198 13.77 10.37 2.68
C VAL A 198 13.57 9.72 1.32
N TRP A 199 14.66 9.55 0.58
CA TRP A 199 14.62 8.93 -0.75
C TRP A 199 14.17 7.46 -0.69
N THR A 200 13.51 7.03 -1.76
CA THR A 200 13.19 5.63 -2.04
C THR A 200 13.31 5.38 -3.54
N ALA A 201 13.74 4.20 -3.92
CA ALA A 201 13.86 3.76 -5.31
C ALA A 201 13.43 2.30 -5.43
N GLY A 202 12.80 1.94 -6.54
CA GLY A 202 12.23 0.62 -6.74
C GLY A 202 12.43 0.09 -8.15
N VAL A 203 12.76 -1.20 -8.24
CA VAL A 203 12.72 -1.99 -9.48
C VAL A 203 11.64 -3.03 -9.32
N PHE A 204 10.79 -3.17 -10.34
CA PHE A 204 9.64 -4.08 -10.31
C PHE A 204 9.59 -4.89 -11.60
N TRP A 205 9.12 -6.12 -11.49
CA TRP A 205 8.77 -6.97 -12.61
C TRP A 205 7.37 -7.54 -12.38
N ASP A 206 6.47 -7.30 -13.33
CA ASP A 206 5.14 -7.89 -13.37
C ASP A 206 4.90 -8.70 -14.65
N HIS A 207 4.04 -9.72 -14.53
CA HIS A 207 3.57 -10.53 -15.65
C HIS A 207 2.04 -10.43 -15.69
N ASP A 208 1.51 -9.90 -16.80
CA ASP A 208 0.07 -9.64 -16.98
C ASP A 208 -0.54 -8.82 -15.83
N ASN A 209 0.24 -7.84 -15.33
CA ASN A 209 -0.08 -6.95 -14.21
C ASN A 209 -0.03 -7.57 -12.81
N SER A 210 0.31 -8.86 -12.68
CA SER A 210 0.59 -9.50 -11.39
C SER A 210 2.06 -9.27 -11.03
N LEU A 211 2.34 -8.67 -9.88
CA LEU A 211 3.71 -8.40 -9.43
C LEU A 211 4.44 -9.72 -9.16
N MET A 212 5.54 -9.94 -9.86
CA MET A 212 6.35 -11.17 -9.79
C MET A 212 7.57 -10.96 -8.90
N ALA A 213 8.22 -9.81 -9.00
CA ALA A 213 9.34 -9.45 -8.12
C ALA A 213 9.43 -7.94 -7.90
N SER A 214 9.92 -7.54 -6.74
CA SER A 214 10.22 -6.15 -6.43
C SER A 214 11.49 -6.03 -5.58
N LEU A 215 12.31 -5.02 -5.86
CA LEU A 215 13.41 -4.58 -5.03
C LEU A 215 13.22 -3.10 -4.74
N ILE A 216 13.03 -2.75 -3.47
CA ILE A 216 12.89 -1.37 -3.02
C ILE A 216 14.05 -1.04 -2.09
N LEU A 217 14.74 0.06 -2.38
CA LEU A 217 15.79 0.64 -1.55
C LEU A 217 15.29 1.95 -0.95
N SER A 218 15.63 2.23 0.31
CA SER A 218 15.20 3.46 0.97
C SER A 218 16.19 3.96 2.01
N GLY A 219 16.25 5.28 2.18
CA GLY A 219 17.02 5.96 3.23
C GLY A 219 16.36 5.96 4.63
N THR A 220 15.38 5.09 4.90
CA THR A 220 14.41 5.24 6.01
C THR A 220 14.65 4.41 7.28
N LYS A 221 13.80 4.70 8.28
CA LYS A 221 13.56 4.04 9.56
C LYS A 221 12.69 2.79 9.34
N GLY A 222 13.33 1.68 9.05
CA GLY A 222 12.67 0.40 8.86
C GLY A 222 13.60 -0.51 8.10
N TYR A 223 13.30 -0.71 6.82
CA TYR A 223 14.09 -1.50 5.89
C TYR A 223 14.84 -0.60 4.89
N LYS A 224 16.16 -0.75 4.81
CA LYS A 224 17.03 -0.12 3.81
C LYS A 224 16.88 -0.79 2.44
N ALA A 225 16.63 -2.09 2.43
CA ALA A 225 16.35 -2.87 1.24
C ALA A 225 15.22 -3.85 1.51
N ARG A 226 14.34 -4.05 0.53
CA ARG A 226 13.23 -5.00 0.55
C ARG A 226 13.16 -5.69 -0.79
N LEU A 227 13.47 -6.97 -0.82
CA LEU A 227 13.36 -7.85 -1.98
C LEU A 227 12.18 -8.79 -1.77
N ASN A 228 11.25 -8.82 -2.73
CA ASN A 228 10.15 -9.79 -2.77
C ASN A 228 10.20 -10.55 -4.09
N ILE A 229 9.98 -11.86 -4.01
CA ILE A 229 9.75 -12.76 -5.14
C ILE A 229 8.42 -13.45 -4.85
N TYR A 230 7.40 -13.16 -5.63
CA TYR A 230 6.03 -13.61 -5.36
C TYR A 230 5.79 -15.05 -5.86
N PRO A 231 4.78 -15.76 -5.31
CA PRO A 231 4.34 -17.04 -5.83
C PRO A 231 4.11 -16.99 -7.35
N GLY A 232 4.53 -18.05 -8.05
CA GLY A 232 4.48 -18.16 -9.50
C GLY A 232 5.83 -18.01 -10.19
N VAL A 233 6.82 -17.38 -9.55
CA VAL A 233 8.17 -17.23 -10.12
C VAL A 233 9.00 -18.50 -9.96
N VAL A 234 9.12 -19.00 -8.72
CA VAL A 234 9.79 -20.26 -8.42
C VAL A 234 8.75 -21.37 -8.46
N LYS A 235 8.94 -22.36 -9.33
CA LYS A 235 8.03 -23.51 -9.47
C LYS A 235 8.80 -24.81 -9.30
N LEU A 236 8.35 -25.62 -8.34
CA LEU A 236 8.82 -26.98 -8.08
C LEU A 236 7.61 -27.91 -8.20
N GLY A 237 7.31 -28.35 -9.42
CA GLY A 237 6.07 -29.07 -9.72
C GLY A 237 4.83 -28.22 -9.43
N LYS A 238 3.97 -28.69 -8.52
CA LYS A 238 2.77 -27.93 -8.07
C LYS A 238 3.06 -26.89 -6.99
N PHE A 239 4.25 -26.95 -6.39
CA PHE A 239 4.66 -26.04 -5.33
C PHE A 239 5.24 -24.76 -5.94
N SER A 240 4.69 -23.60 -5.55
CA SER A 240 5.19 -22.30 -6.00
C SER A 240 5.18 -21.28 -4.86
N PRO A 241 6.23 -21.28 -4.03
CA PRO A 241 6.33 -20.36 -2.89
C PRO A 241 6.75 -18.96 -3.35
N GLY A 242 6.42 -17.98 -2.52
CA GLY A 242 7.02 -16.65 -2.51
C GLY A 242 8.09 -16.54 -1.41
N PHE A 243 9.03 -15.65 -1.62
CA PHE A 243 10.13 -15.36 -0.71
C PHE A 243 10.30 -13.85 -0.55
N PHE A 244 10.79 -13.44 0.60
CA PHE A 244 11.32 -12.09 0.76
C PHE A 244 12.62 -12.08 1.54
N LEU A 245 13.41 -11.05 1.28
CA LEU A 245 14.62 -10.71 2.02
C LEU A 245 14.62 -9.21 2.25
N ASN A 246 14.63 -8.82 3.51
CA ASN A 246 14.66 -7.43 3.91
C ASN A 246 15.90 -7.14 4.73
N LEU A 247 16.58 -6.03 4.44
CA LEU A 247 17.69 -5.53 5.23
C LEU A 247 17.21 -4.35 6.07
N ARG A 248 17.23 -4.49 7.39
CA ARG A 248 16.79 -3.47 8.33
C ARG A 248 17.80 -2.34 8.47
N LYS A 249 17.36 -1.24 9.09
CA LYS A 249 18.22 -0.08 9.38
C LYS A 249 19.42 -0.44 10.26
N ASP A 250 19.26 -1.42 11.14
CA ASP A 250 20.25 -1.97 12.07
C ASP A 250 21.11 -3.08 11.44
N ASN A 251 21.03 -3.25 10.12
CA ASN A 251 21.70 -4.29 9.33
C ASN A 251 21.28 -5.72 9.64
N GLN A 252 20.24 -5.94 10.45
CA GLN A 252 19.65 -7.26 10.61
C GLN A 252 18.88 -7.65 9.35
N MET A 253 19.01 -8.91 8.95
CA MET A 253 18.27 -9.43 7.80
C MET A 253 16.98 -10.08 8.28
N VAL A 254 15.91 -9.96 7.50
CA VAL A 254 14.65 -10.67 7.73
C VAL A 254 14.35 -11.44 6.47
N LEU A 255 14.25 -12.76 6.63
CA LEU A 255 13.91 -13.68 5.56
C LEU A 255 12.50 -14.18 5.79
N GLY A 256 11.78 -14.51 4.72
CA GLY A 256 10.53 -15.22 4.88
C GLY A 256 10.07 -15.98 3.66
N LEU A 257 9.11 -16.86 3.92
CA LEU A 257 8.50 -17.79 3.00
C LEU A 257 6.99 -17.58 3.04
N HIS A 258 6.37 -17.60 1.87
CA HIS A 258 4.93 -17.48 1.71
C HIS A 258 4.42 -18.57 0.77
N TYR A 259 3.37 -19.30 1.17
CA TYR A 259 2.80 -20.35 0.32
C TYR A 259 1.32 -20.54 0.62
N MET A 260 0.46 -20.19 -0.34
CA MET A 260 -1.00 -20.41 -0.36
C MET A 260 -1.81 -19.91 0.85
N LEU A 261 -1.18 -19.28 1.84
CA LEU A 261 -1.80 -18.71 3.02
C LEU A 261 -1.74 -17.18 2.96
N PRO A 262 -2.68 -16.44 3.57
CA PRO A 262 -2.64 -14.98 3.56
C PRO A 262 -1.42 -14.41 4.29
N VAL A 263 -0.86 -15.14 5.25
CA VAL A 263 0.30 -14.75 6.05
C VAL A 263 1.38 -15.83 5.97
N GLY A 264 2.62 -15.41 5.70
CA GLY A 264 3.79 -16.28 5.62
C GLY A 264 4.51 -16.47 6.95
N LEU A 265 5.62 -17.20 6.90
CA LEU A 265 6.56 -17.35 8.00
C LEU A 265 7.80 -16.51 7.76
N GLY A 266 8.19 -15.73 8.75
CA GLY A 266 9.35 -14.86 8.72
C GLY A 266 10.34 -15.22 9.83
N ARG A 267 11.60 -14.85 9.62
CA ARG A 267 12.64 -14.96 10.64
C ARG A 267 13.62 -13.82 10.51
N ARG A 268 13.82 -13.10 11.61
CA ARG A 268 14.95 -12.19 11.74
C ARG A 268 16.23 -12.98 12.03
N VAL A 269 17.24 -12.78 11.21
CA VAL A 269 18.57 -13.37 11.32
C VAL A 269 19.61 -12.25 11.53
N ARG A 270 20.58 -12.53 12.39
CA ARG A 270 21.69 -11.62 12.69
C ARG A 270 22.78 -11.75 11.65
#